data_AF-A0A498SV42-F1
#
_entry.id   AF-A0A498SV42-F1
#
_cell.length_a   1.000
_cell.length_b   1.000
_cell.length_c   1.000
_cell.angle_alpha   90.00
_cell.angle_beta   90.00
_cell.angle_gamma   90.00
#
_symmetry.space_group_name_H-M   'P 1'
#
loop_
_entity.id
_entity.type
_entity.pdbx_description
1 polymer ?
#
loop_
_entity_poly.entity_id
_entity_poly.type
_entity_poly.pdbx_seq_one_letter_code
_entity_poly.pdbx_strand_id
1 'polypeptide(L)'
;MHTGVISNQLICSAAEAVIRKNNWMLDSLSIRIAQSAPLKTLKYFRVAVPQALTGQTLVAFLQELMTFDDLADALHLATLLLQHGYIFPVIEHSLFVKDDNTLYRLQLPYFWPSHATHTDNVEYAIYLNKRLMRNEQKHGLEEDEVEAYNKLLELLGHMWDFITIQAE
;
A
#
# COMPACT_ATOMS: atom_id res chain seq x y z
N MET A 1 10.09 -5.72 4.89
CA MET A 1 8.66 -5.56 5.28
C MET A 1 7.95 -4.59 4.33
N HIS A 2 8.18 -4.69 3.02
CA HIS A 2 7.52 -3.87 1.97
C HIS A 2 6.51 -4.72 1.14
N THR A 3 6.23 -5.94 1.57
CA THR A 3 5.54 -6.97 0.78
C THR A 3 4.02 -6.78 0.70
N GLY A 4 3.42 -5.97 1.58
CA GLY A 4 1.98 -5.70 1.56
C GLY A 4 1.55 -4.56 0.63
N VAL A 5 2.51 -3.83 0.03
CA VAL A 5 2.22 -2.66 -0.79
C VAL A 5 1.81 -3.06 -2.22
N ILE A 6 2.35 -4.17 -2.72
CA ILE A 6 2.19 -4.55 -4.13
C ILE A 6 1.01 -5.50 -4.35
N SER A 7 0.63 -6.31 -3.35
CA SER A 7 -0.62 -7.10 -3.41
C SER A 7 -1.88 -6.22 -3.52
N ASN A 8 -1.84 -4.99 -2.96
CA ASN A 8 -2.95 -4.03 -3.08
C ASN A 8 -3.12 -3.43 -4.49
N GLN A 9 -2.20 -3.69 -5.42
CA GLN A 9 -2.26 -3.19 -6.79
C GLN A 9 -3.09 -4.10 -7.72
N LEU A 10 -3.55 -5.25 -7.24
CA LEU A 10 -4.33 -6.22 -8.03
C LEU A 10 -5.82 -6.32 -7.62
N ILE A 11 -6.23 -5.75 -6.49
CA ILE A 11 -7.63 -5.67 -6.10
C ILE A 11 -8.23 -4.35 -6.62
N CYS A 12 -8.54 -4.27 -7.93
CA CYS A 12 -9.68 -3.50 -8.48
C CYS A 12 -9.70 -3.40 -10.03
N SER A 13 -9.70 -4.55 -10.72
CA SER A 13 -10.12 -4.58 -12.13
C SER A 13 -11.55 -4.02 -12.29
N ALA A 14 -11.68 -3.04 -13.20
CA ALA A 14 -12.86 -2.24 -13.58
C ALA A 14 -13.10 -0.88 -12.87
N ALA A 15 -12.69 -0.68 -11.61
CA ALA A 15 -12.87 0.62 -10.92
C ALA A 15 -11.79 1.67 -11.27
N GLU A 16 -10.61 1.22 -11.69
CA GLU A 16 -9.42 2.04 -11.95
C GLU A 16 -9.57 3.04 -13.11
N ALA A 17 -10.49 2.81 -14.06
CA ALA A 17 -10.73 3.75 -15.16
C ALA A 17 -11.44 5.04 -14.73
N VAL A 18 -12.27 4.97 -13.69
CA VAL A 18 -13.04 6.12 -13.17
C VAL A 18 -12.23 6.90 -12.14
N ILE A 19 -11.40 6.20 -11.35
CA ILE A 19 -10.55 6.79 -10.29
C ILE A 19 -9.37 7.60 -10.87
N ARG A 20 -8.91 7.27 -12.08
CA ARG A 20 -7.75 7.87 -12.78
C ARG A 20 -7.80 9.39 -13.03
N LYS A 21 -8.96 10.04 -12.95
CA LYS A 21 -9.08 11.46 -13.40
C LYS A 21 -9.11 12.52 -12.30
N ASN A 22 -9.30 12.21 -11.00
CA ASN A 22 -9.59 13.25 -9.99
C ASN A 22 -9.02 13.01 -8.57
N ASN A 23 -7.87 12.33 -8.41
CA ASN A 23 -7.31 12.04 -7.08
C ASN A 23 -6.36 13.10 -6.49
N TRP A 24 -6.15 14.24 -7.16
CA TRP A 24 -5.27 15.31 -6.68
C TRP A 24 -5.60 15.79 -5.24
N MET A 25 -6.88 15.69 -4.85
CA MET A 25 -7.33 16.02 -3.49
C MET A 25 -6.78 15.03 -2.47
N LEU A 26 -6.82 13.73 -2.77
CA LEU A 26 -6.31 12.68 -1.88
C LEU A 26 -4.78 12.68 -1.83
N ASP A 27 -4.10 13.00 -2.94
CA ASP A 27 -2.65 13.24 -2.95
C ASP A 27 -2.31 14.40 -2.01
N SER A 28 -2.95 15.55 -2.19
CA SER A 28 -2.71 16.75 -1.38
C SER A 28 -3.00 16.51 0.10
N LEU A 29 -4.09 15.79 0.40
CA LEU A 29 -4.43 15.40 1.76
C LEU A 29 -3.37 14.47 2.34
N SER A 30 -2.91 13.47 1.59
CA SER A 30 -1.90 12.52 2.05
C SER A 30 -0.55 13.18 2.30
N ILE A 31 -0.17 14.19 1.49
CA ILE A 31 1.01 15.03 1.78
C ILE A 31 0.84 15.73 3.13
N ARG A 32 -0.32 16.38 3.37
CA ARG A 32 -0.60 17.09 4.62
C ARG A 32 -0.59 16.15 5.83
N ILE A 33 -1.17 14.95 5.68
CA ILE A 33 -1.13 13.91 6.72
C ILE A 33 0.32 13.52 7.01
N ALA A 34 1.14 13.26 6.00
CA ALA A 34 2.54 12.86 6.20
C ALA A 34 3.39 13.94 6.90
N GLN A 35 3.05 15.22 6.73
CA GLN A 35 3.76 16.34 7.36
C GLN A 35 3.34 16.59 8.81
N SER A 36 2.07 16.37 9.14
CA SER A 36 1.49 16.79 10.43
C SER A 36 1.08 15.64 11.33
N ALA A 37 0.96 14.42 10.81
CA ALA A 37 0.56 13.27 11.62
C ALA A 37 1.62 12.94 12.67
N PRO A 38 1.22 12.52 13.87
CA PRO A 38 2.13 12.15 14.95
C PRO A 38 2.76 10.76 14.73
N LEU A 39 3.51 10.61 13.63
CA LEU A 39 4.19 9.37 13.24
C LEU A 39 5.31 9.04 14.22
N LYS A 40 5.35 7.80 14.68
CA LYS A 40 6.34 7.33 15.67
C LYS A 40 6.85 5.95 15.29
N THR A 41 7.94 5.56 15.96
CA THR A 41 8.35 4.16 15.96
C THR A 41 7.55 3.43 17.04
N LEU A 42 6.65 2.55 16.62
CA LEU A 42 5.80 1.77 17.50
C LEU A 42 6.29 0.32 17.58
N LYS A 43 6.16 -0.35 18.73
CA LYS A 43 6.56 -1.74 18.89
C LYS A 43 5.37 -2.66 18.69
N TYR A 44 5.54 -3.70 17.87
CA TYR A 44 4.59 -4.79 17.73
C TYR A 44 5.35 -6.13 17.76
N PHE A 45 4.97 -7.02 18.68
CA PHE A 45 5.54 -8.37 18.83
C PHE A 45 7.05 -8.49 18.54
N ARG A 46 7.88 -7.82 19.35
CA ARG A 46 9.36 -7.77 19.25
C ARG A 46 9.93 -7.06 18.00
N VAL A 47 9.08 -6.55 17.11
CA VAL A 47 9.47 -5.77 15.94
C VAL A 47 9.19 -4.28 16.19
N ALA A 48 10.14 -3.43 15.79
CA ALA A 48 9.93 -1.98 15.76
C ALA A 48 9.41 -1.56 14.38
N VAL A 49 8.31 -0.81 14.38
CA VAL A 49 7.59 -0.33 13.22
C VAL A 49 7.81 1.19 13.11
N PRO A 50 8.81 1.66 12.35
CA PRO A 50 9.01 3.10 12.12
C PRO A 50 7.86 3.73 11.33
N GLN A 51 7.71 5.05 11.46
CA GLN A 51 6.76 5.89 10.72
C GLN A 51 5.33 5.35 10.73
N ALA A 52 4.87 4.92 11.91
CA ALA A 52 3.53 4.35 12.08
C ALA A 52 2.72 5.10 13.13
N LEU A 53 1.41 4.85 13.11
CA LEU A 53 0.45 5.34 14.09
C LEU A 53 -0.64 4.27 14.34
N THR A 54 -1.35 4.38 15.46
CA THR A 54 -2.51 3.51 15.73
C THR A 54 -3.75 4.01 15.01
N GLY A 55 -4.74 3.15 14.79
CA GLY A 55 -6.06 3.52 14.30
C GLY A 55 -6.70 4.64 15.12
N GLN A 56 -6.64 4.53 16.45
CA GLN A 56 -7.06 5.60 17.37
C GLN A 56 -6.38 6.94 17.11
N THR A 57 -5.05 6.92 16.97
CA THR A 57 -4.29 8.14 16.70
C THR A 57 -4.63 8.72 15.33
N LEU A 58 -4.85 7.87 14.33
CA LEU A 58 -5.18 8.27 12.96
C LEU A 58 -6.54 8.95 12.90
N VAL A 59 -7.56 8.33 13.47
CA VAL A 59 -8.93 8.84 13.43
C VAL A 59 -9.03 10.16 14.20
N ALA A 60 -8.47 10.22 15.41
CA ALA A 60 -8.42 11.46 16.19
C ALA A 60 -7.69 12.59 15.46
N PHE A 61 -6.54 12.28 14.84
CA PHE A 61 -5.79 13.25 14.05
C PHE A 61 -6.56 13.76 12.83
N LEU A 62 -7.24 12.88 12.09
CA LEU A 62 -8.04 13.26 10.93
C LEU A 62 -9.25 14.11 11.32
N GLN A 63 -9.89 13.79 12.45
CA GLN A 63 -10.98 14.58 12.99
C GLN A 63 -10.54 16.02 13.27
N GLU A 64 -9.36 16.22 13.87
CA GLU A 64 -8.80 17.56 14.10
C GLU A 64 -8.37 18.25 12.80
N LEU A 65 -7.65 17.54 11.92
CA LEU A 65 -7.13 18.08 10.66
C LEU A 65 -8.23 18.61 9.73
N MET A 66 -9.36 17.91 9.70
CA MET A 66 -10.51 18.22 8.84
C MET A 66 -11.64 18.93 9.58
N THR A 67 -11.49 19.16 10.89
CA THR A 67 -12.51 19.77 11.76
C THR A 67 -13.86 19.08 11.64
N PHE A 68 -13.87 17.74 11.74
CA PHE A 68 -15.12 16.97 11.70
C PHE A 68 -15.86 17.01 13.04
N ASP A 69 -17.18 17.19 12.98
CA ASP A 69 -18.05 17.19 14.16
C ASP A 69 -18.23 15.78 14.74
N ASP A 70 -18.29 14.76 13.88
CA ASP A 70 -18.45 13.34 14.26
C ASP A 70 -17.18 12.53 13.97
N LEU A 71 -16.85 11.62 14.89
CA LEU A 71 -15.80 10.60 14.72
C LEU A 71 -16.08 9.70 13.50
N ALA A 72 -17.37 9.46 13.19
CA ALA A 72 -17.78 8.65 12.05
C ALA A 72 -17.26 9.19 10.71
N ASP A 73 -17.22 10.51 10.53
CA ASP A 73 -16.71 11.16 9.31
C ASP A 73 -15.20 10.97 9.18
N ALA A 74 -14.47 11.10 10.29
CA ALA A 74 -13.03 10.85 10.33
C ALA A 74 -12.69 9.39 10.01
N LEU A 75 -13.48 8.45 10.54
CA LEU A 75 -13.31 7.01 10.30
C LEU A 75 -13.67 6.64 8.86
N HIS A 76 -14.70 7.28 8.28
CA HIS A 76 -15.04 7.15 6.88
C HIS A 76 -13.90 7.64 5.98
N LEU A 77 -13.35 8.84 6.24
CA LEU A 77 -12.20 9.35 5.49
C LEU A 77 -10.97 8.45 5.61
N ALA A 78 -10.66 7.96 6.82
CA ALA A 78 -9.56 7.03 7.04
C ALA A 78 -9.75 5.74 6.22
N THR A 79 -10.98 5.23 6.15
CA THR A 79 -11.34 4.07 5.34
C THR A 79 -11.18 4.34 3.85
N LEU A 80 -11.57 5.52 3.36
CA LEU A 80 -11.35 5.91 1.97
C LEU A 80 -9.85 5.97 1.63
N LEU A 81 -9.02 6.54 2.52
CA LEU A 81 -7.56 6.55 2.34
C LEU A 81 -6.98 5.13 2.27
N LEU A 82 -7.51 4.19 3.07
CA LEU A 82 -7.10 2.79 3.05
C LEU A 82 -7.50 2.11 1.74
N GLN A 83 -8.76 2.26 1.32
CA GLN A 83 -9.29 1.65 0.09
C GLN A 83 -8.61 2.19 -1.17
N HIS A 84 -8.20 3.46 -1.16
CA HIS A 84 -7.44 4.06 -2.26
C HIS A 84 -5.92 3.88 -2.14
N GLY A 85 -5.43 3.12 -1.15
CA GLY A 85 -4.02 2.75 -1.06
C GLY A 85 -3.08 3.86 -0.56
N TYR A 86 -3.60 4.93 0.04
CA TYR A 86 -2.77 5.98 0.65
C TYR A 86 -2.27 5.59 2.05
N ILE A 87 -2.94 4.65 2.70
CA ILE A 87 -2.52 4.05 3.96
C ILE A 87 -2.70 2.53 3.92
N PHE A 88 -1.99 1.80 4.76
CA PHE A 88 -2.13 0.35 4.86
C PHE A 88 -1.89 -0.15 6.30
N PRO A 89 -2.61 -1.20 6.76
CA PRO A 89 -2.34 -1.83 8.03
C PRO A 89 -1.01 -2.60 7.99
N VAL A 90 -0.31 -2.65 9.11
CA VAL A 90 1.04 -3.23 9.20
C VAL A 90 1.02 -4.76 9.32
N ILE A 91 -0.08 -5.34 9.83
CA ILE A 91 -0.13 -6.75 10.23
C ILE A 91 -1.14 -7.53 9.38
N GLU A 92 -2.43 -7.30 9.63
CA GLU A 92 -3.52 -7.99 8.93
C GLU A 92 -4.21 -7.05 7.97
N HIS A 93 -4.57 -7.56 6.80
CA HIS A 93 -5.37 -6.84 5.84
C HIS A 93 -6.74 -6.50 6.44
N SER A 94 -7.23 -5.31 6.10
CA SER A 94 -8.56 -4.88 6.48
C SER A 94 -9.15 -4.01 5.39
N LEU A 95 -10.47 -4.10 5.21
CA LEU A 95 -11.22 -3.26 4.27
C LEU A 95 -11.65 -1.93 4.90
N PHE A 96 -11.53 -1.81 6.23
CA PHE A 96 -12.01 -0.67 7.01
C PHE A 96 -10.97 -0.26 8.04
N VAL A 97 -10.87 1.05 8.31
CA VAL A 97 -10.10 1.55 9.46
C VAL A 97 -10.92 1.37 10.73
N LYS A 98 -10.25 0.95 11.80
CA LYS A 98 -10.85 0.79 13.13
C LYS A 98 -10.25 1.79 14.09
N ASP A 99 -11.07 2.28 15.02
CA ASP A 99 -10.64 3.09 16.15
C ASP A 99 -10.03 2.20 17.26
N ASP A 100 -8.94 1.52 16.94
CA ASP A 100 -8.26 0.58 17.82
C ASP A 100 -6.72 0.72 17.78
N ASN A 101 -6.02 -0.27 18.33
CA ASN A 101 -4.56 -0.32 18.36
C ASN A 101 -3.93 -0.92 17.09
N THR A 102 -4.70 -1.13 16.02
CA THR A 102 -4.17 -1.57 14.73
C THR A 102 -3.15 -0.53 14.24
N LEU A 103 -1.98 -0.99 13.83
CA LEU A 103 -0.93 -0.13 13.32
C LEU A 103 -1.15 0.14 11.84
N TYR A 104 -1.12 1.42 11.47
CA TYR A 104 -1.19 1.88 10.09
C TYR A 104 0.08 2.63 9.70
N ARG A 105 0.41 2.57 8.41
CA ARG A 105 1.47 3.36 7.78
C ARG A 105 0.92 4.13 6.59
N LEU A 106 1.54 5.27 6.33
CA LEU A 106 1.30 6.05 5.13
C LEU A 106 2.08 5.44 3.96
N GLN A 107 1.45 5.45 2.81
CA GLN A 107 2.06 5.04 1.55
C GLN A 107 2.99 6.13 1.03
N LEU A 108 4.10 5.72 0.41
CA LEU A 108 5.03 6.67 -0.21
C LEU A 108 4.41 7.27 -1.49
N PRO A 109 4.62 8.57 -1.76
CA PRO A 109 4.08 9.23 -2.95
C PRO A 109 4.38 8.54 -4.27
N TYR A 110 5.55 7.89 -4.39
CA TYR A 110 5.91 7.11 -5.58
C TYR A 110 4.88 6.02 -5.91
N PHE A 111 4.27 5.42 -4.89
CA PHE A 111 3.31 4.33 -5.04
C PHE A 111 1.85 4.78 -4.95
N TRP A 112 1.54 6.08 -5.12
CA TRP A 112 0.16 6.55 -5.13
C TRP A 112 -0.55 6.21 -6.44
N PRO A 113 -1.87 5.98 -6.44
CA PRO A 113 -2.63 5.68 -7.65
C PRO A 113 -2.52 6.76 -8.74
N SER A 114 -2.31 8.02 -8.35
CA SER A 114 -2.06 9.15 -9.24
C SER A 114 -0.75 9.02 -10.04
N HIS A 115 0.23 8.30 -9.47
CA HIS A 115 1.52 7.99 -10.08
C HIS A 115 1.59 6.57 -10.66
N ALA A 116 0.52 5.77 -10.54
CA ALA A 116 0.42 4.42 -11.10
C ALA A 116 0.22 4.45 -12.63
N THR A 117 0.99 5.29 -13.34
CA THR A 117 0.80 5.53 -14.77
C THR A 117 1.28 4.38 -15.64
N HIS A 118 2.11 3.48 -15.13
CA HIS A 118 2.43 2.15 -15.65
C HIS A 118 3.44 1.59 -14.64
N THR A 119 3.11 0.54 -13.88
CA THR A 119 4.18 -0.22 -13.22
C THR A 119 5.07 -0.72 -14.35
N ASP A 120 6.33 -0.32 -14.40
CA ASP A 120 7.23 -0.84 -15.42
C ASP A 120 7.21 -2.36 -15.27
N ASN A 121 6.81 -3.07 -16.33
CA ASN A 121 6.71 -4.52 -16.32
C ASN A 121 8.03 -5.13 -15.83
N VAL A 122 9.16 -4.48 -16.11
CA VAL A 122 10.48 -4.87 -15.63
C VAL A 122 10.60 -4.71 -14.10
N GLU A 123 10.21 -3.57 -13.54
CA GLU A 123 10.25 -3.33 -12.09
C GLU A 123 9.34 -4.30 -11.33
N TYR A 124 8.14 -4.57 -11.87
CA TYR A 124 7.21 -5.51 -11.25
C TYR A 124 7.73 -6.94 -11.32
N ALA A 125 8.32 -7.35 -12.45
CA ALA A 125 8.94 -8.66 -12.59
C ALA A 125 10.11 -8.85 -11.61
N ILE A 126 10.96 -7.83 -11.43
CA ILE A 126 12.05 -7.84 -10.43
C ILE A 126 11.48 -8.02 -9.02
N TYR A 127 10.42 -7.29 -8.67
CA TYR A 127 9.78 -7.42 -7.35
C TYR A 127 9.25 -8.84 -7.10
N LEU A 128 8.45 -9.38 -8.03
CA LEU A 128 7.85 -10.71 -7.89
C LEU A 128 8.94 -11.78 -7.81
N ASN A 129 9.98 -11.68 -8.64
CA ASN A 129 11.10 -12.61 -8.63
C ASN A 129 11.87 -12.54 -7.30
N LYS A 130 12.15 -11.33 -6.78
CA LYS A 130 12.81 -11.14 -5.48
C LYS A 130 11.98 -11.69 -4.31
N ARG A 131 10.65 -11.61 -4.40
CA ARG A 131 9.71 -12.15 -3.40
C ARG A 131 9.66 -13.68 -3.47
N LEU A 132 9.67 -14.26 -4.67
CA LEU A 132 9.76 -15.70 -4.90
C LEU A 132 11.04 -16.29 -4.28
N MET A 133 12.19 -15.67 -4.53
CA MET A 133 13.50 -16.10 -4.00
C MET A 133 13.59 -16.05 -2.46
N ARG A 134 12.81 -15.19 -1.80
CA ARG A 134 12.82 -15.07 -0.32
C ARG A 134 11.90 -16.06 0.39
N ASN A 135 10.88 -16.58 -0.28
CA ASN A 135 9.77 -17.32 0.34
C ASN A 135 9.55 -18.73 -0.24
N GLU A 136 10.60 -19.39 -0.73
CA GLU A 136 10.52 -20.71 -1.40
C GLU A 136 9.73 -21.78 -0.62
N GLN A 137 9.61 -21.67 0.70
CA GLN A 137 8.95 -22.68 1.55
C GLN A 137 7.48 -22.38 1.93
N LYS A 138 6.87 -21.25 1.50
CA LYS A 138 5.62 -20.77 2.14
C LYS A 138 4.46 -20.28 1.26
N HIS A 139 4.40 -20.64 -0.03
CA HIS A 139 3.47 -20.04 -1.01
C HIS A 139 3.80 -18.55 -1.21
N GLY A 140 4.88 -18.28 -1.96
CA GLY A 140 5.52 -16.96 -2.00
C GLY A 140 4.76 -15.84 -2.70
N LEU A 141 3.80 -16.18 -3.57
CA LEU A 141 2.98 -15.26 -4.35
C LEU A 141 1.49 -15.64 -4.21
N GLU A 142 0.61 -14.64 -4.24
CA GLU A 142 -0.84 -14.82 -4.28
C GLU A 142 -1.29 -15.30 -5.68
N GLU A 143 -2.51 -15.84 -5.83
CA GLU A 143 -2.96 -16.47 -7.10
C GLU A 143 -2.94 -15.50 -8.29
N ASP A 144 -3.35 -14.26 -8.06
CA ASP A 144 -3.32 -13.14 -8.99
C ASP A 144 -1.87 -12.71 -9.32
N GLU A 145 -0.98 -12.69 -8.33
CA GLU A 145 0.45 -12.41 -8.53
C GLU A 145 1.13 -13.52 -9.34
N VAL A 146 0.74 -14.79 -9.16
CA VAL A 146 1.24 -15.90 -9.97
C VAL A 146 0.82 -15.74 -11.43
N GLU A 147 -0.44 -15.37 -11.68
CA GLU A 147 -0.93 -15.11 -13.04
C GLU A 147 -0.16 -13.93 -13.68
N ALA A 148 0.05 -12.85 -12.93
CA ALA A 148 0.84 -11.71 -13.38
C ALA A 148 2.30 -12.08 -13.67
N TYR A 149 2.93 -12.86 -12.80
CA TYR A 149 4.30 -13.33 -12.99
C TYR A 149 4.48 -14.14 -14.27
N ASN A 150 3.55 -15.07 -14.55
CA ASN A 150 3.58 -15.87 -15.78
C ASN A 150 3.44 -15.00 -17.03
N LYS A 151 2.54 -14.01 -17.01
CA LYS A 151 2.40 -13.04 -18.11
C LYS A 151 3.68 -12.23 -18.33
N LEU A 152 4.34 -11.82 -17.24
CA LEU A 152 5.61 -11.08 -17.32
C LEU A 152 6.75 -11.95 -17.82
N LEU A 153 6.79 -13.23 -17.45
CA LEU A 153 7.77 -14.19 -17.95
C LEU A 153 7.67 -14.36 -19.47
N GLU A 154 6.45 -14.47 -20.00
CA GLU A 154 6.20 -14.51 -21.44
C GLU A 154 6.58 -13.19 -22.14
N LEU A 155 6.17 -12.05 -21.57
CA LEU A 155 6.40 -10.72 -22.14
C LEU A 155 7.89 -10.33 -22.15
N LEU A 156 8.61 -10.62 -21.07
CA LEU A 156 9.97 -10.14 -20.80
C LEU A 156 11.02 -11.24 -20.93
N GLY A 157 10.69 -12.39 -21.51
CA GLY A 157 11.60 -13.54 -21.62
C GLY A 157 12.97 -13.18 -22.23
N HIS A 158 13.00 -12.25 -23.18
CA HIS A 158 14.22 -11.77 -23.84
C HIS A 158 15.20 -11.01 -22.91
N MET A 159 14.75 -10.61 -21.73
CA MET A 159 15.49 -9.83 -20.72
C MET A 159 15.48 -10.55 -19.36
N TRP A 160 14.96 -11.77 -19.26
CA TRP A 160 14.71 -12.42 -17.97
C TRP A 160 15.98 -12.64 -17.12
N ASP A 161 17.13 -12.86 -17.77
CA ASP A 161 18.42 -12.96 -17.09
C ASP A 161 18.77 -11.66 -16.34
N PHE A 162 18.52 -10.50 -16.95
CA PHE A 162 18.70 -9.20 -16.29
C PHE A 162 17.77 -9.04 -15.10
N ILE A 163 16.49 -9.42 -15.24
CA ILE A 163 15.50 -9.37 -14.15
C ILE A 163 15.94 -10.24 -12.97
N THR A 164 16.47 -11.43 -13.26
CA THR A 164 16.97 -12.35 -12.23
C THR A 164 18.19 -11.78 -11.50
N ILE A 165 19.17 -11.24 -12.23
CA ILE A 165 20.35 -10.59 -11.63
C ILE A 165 19.97 -9.39 -10.77
N GLN A 166 18.97 -8.59 -11.17
CA GLN A 166 18.50 -7.46 -10.37
C GLN A 166 17.66 -7.91 -9.15
N ALA A 167 17.07 -9.09 -9.20
CA ALA A 167 16.24 -9.64 -8.12
C ALA A 167 17.07 -10.26 -6.98
N GLU A 168 18.25 -10.82 -7.28
CA GLU A 168 19.24 -11.26 -6.28
C GLU A 168 19.62 -10.15 -5.26
#